data_AF-A0A4P8S9Q1-F1
#
_entry.id   AF-A0A4P8S9Q1-F1
#
_cell.length_a   1.000
_cell.length_b   1.000
_cell.length_c   1.000
_cell.angle_alpha   90.00
_cell.angle_beta   90.00
_cell.angle_gamma   90.00
#
_symmetry.space_group_name_H-M   'P 1'
#
loop_
_entity.id
_entity.type
_entity.pdbx_description
1 polymer ?
#
loop_
_entity_poly.entity_id
_entity_poly.type
_entity_poly.pdbx_seq_one_letter_code
_entity_poly.pdbx_strand_id
1 'polypeptide(L)'
;MSYPYLLLICLLMMISIALVMYYLGTKISYNYILYNASVSIGSGVVFFLFKIIFTIDHTGLIEQLLDLVIVMLLITVWLVTLVETLTVEIMENGREIKGNIIYLAKKIKTIEIKSIPSQIARRINSTSNKAKSYLLKNKLTVKVQKLVGELSKNRELNKRV
;
A
#
# COMPACT_ATOMS: atom_id res chain seq x y z
N MET A 1 -4.44 -36.06 -37.87
CA MET A 1 -4.86 -36.67 -36.58
C MET A 1 -6.33 -37.04 -36.65
N SER A 2 -6.75 -38.16 -36.05
CA SER A 2 -8.18 -38.51 -36.03
C SER A 2 -8.93 -37.61 -35.04
N TYR A 3 -10.12 -37.14 -35.45
CA TYR A 3 -11.05 -36.32 -34.68
C TYR A 3 -11.23 -36.71 -33.19
N PRO A 4 -11.21 -38.01 -32.80
CA PRO A 4 -11.33 -38.42 -31.40
C PRO A 4 -10.19 -37.91 -30.50
N TYR A 5 -8.96 -37.83 -31.00
CA TYR A 5 -7.82 -37.35 -30.20
C TYR A 5 -7.93 -35.86 -29.88
N LEU A 6 -8.44 -35.07 -30.83
CA LEU A 6 -8.63 -33.63 -30.65
C LEU A 6 -9.75 -33.36 -29.61
N LEU A 7 -10.81 -34.16 -29.65
CA LEU A 7 -11.88 -34.18 -28.64
C LEU A 7 -11.36 -34.54 -27.25
N LEU A 8 -10.49 -35.57 -27.16
CA LEU A 8 -9.92 -36.02 -25.89
C LEU A 8 -8.99 -34.98 -25.27
N ILE A 9 -8.18 -34.30 -26.08
CA ILE A 9 -7.34 -33.16 -25.64
C ILE A 9 -8.22 -32.00 -25.15
N CYS A 10 -9.29 -31.67 -25.88
CA CYS A 10 -10.23 -30.63 -25.47
C CYS A 10 -10.90 -30.95 -24.13
N LEU A 11 -11.29 -32.21 -23.93
CA LEU A 11 -11.91 -32.67 -22.69
C LEU A 11 -10.94 -32.63 -21.50
N LEU A 12 -9.69 -33.06 -21.70
CA LEU A 12 -8.63 -32.95 -20.68
C LEU A 12 -8.35 -31.48 -20.30
N MET A 13 -8.29 -30.59 -21.29
CA MET A 13 -8.13 -29.15 -21.07
C MET A 13 -9.30 -28.59 -20.25
N MET A 14 -10.55 -28.86 -20.63
CA MET A 14 -11.72 -28.40 -19.86
C MET A 14 -11.72 -28.90 -18.41
N ILE A 15 -11.39 -30.18 -18.19
CA ILE A 15 -11.29 -30.75 -16.83
C ILE A 15 -10.20 -30.06 -16.02
N SER A 16 -9.03 -29.81 -16.62
CA SER A 16 -7.93 -29.13 -15.92
C SER A 16 -8.29 -27.70 -15.51
N ILE A 17 -8.96 -26.94 -16.40
CA ILE A 17 -9.42 -25.58 -16.13
C ILE A 17 -10.48 -25.59 -15.01
N ALA A 18 -11.46 -26.50 -15.11
CA ALA A 18 -12.50 -26.64 -14.09
C ALA A 18 -11.92 -26.99 -12.70
N LEU A 19 -10.93 -27.88 -12.64
CA LEU A 19 -10.23 -28.23 -11.40
C LEU A 19 -9.46 -27.05 -10.81
N VAL A 20 -8.74 -26.30 -11.65
CA VAL A 20 -8.01 -25.10 -11.21
C VAL A 20 -8.98 -24.05 -10.67
N MET A 21 -10.07 -23.80 -11.37
CA MET A 21 -11.09 -22.81 -10.97
C MET A 21 -11.80 -23.24 -9.67
N TYR A 22 -12.13 -24.52 -9.54
CA TYR A 22 -12.71 -25.08 -8.31
C TYR A 22 -11.75 -24.98 -7.13
N TYR A 23 -10.47 -25.28 -7.33
CA TYR A 23 -9.44 -25.18 -6.29
C TYR A 23 -9.22 -23.72 -5.85
N LEU A 24 -9.09 -22.79 -6.81
CA LEU A 24 -8.94 -21.36 -6.54
C LEU A 24 -10.15 -20.81 -5.77
N GLY A 25 -11.38 -21.16 -6.20
CA GLY A 25 -12.61 -20.70 -5.56
C GLY A 25 -12.86 -21.26 -4.16
N THR A 26 -12.37 -22.46 -3.83
CA THR A 26 -12.56 -23.07 -2.50
C THR A 26 -11.47 -22.71 -1.49
N LYS A 27 -10.24 -22.44 -1.92
CA LYS A 27 -9.09 -22.28 -1.01
C LYS A 27 -8.60 -20.84 -0.81
N ILE A 28 -8.86 -19.89 -1.73
CA ILE A 28 -8.08 -18.63 -1.81
C ILE A 28 -8.94 -17.35 -1.71
N SER A 29 -9.96 -17.30 -0.86
CA SER A 29 -10.77 -16.08 -0.60
C SER A 29 -11.68 -15.63 -1.75
N TYR A 30 -12.70 -14.85 -1.41
CA TYR A 30 -13.76 -14.35 -2.31
C TYR A 30 -13.20 -13.52 -3.48
N ASN A 31 -12.04 -12.87 -3.29
CA ASN A 31 -11.38 -12.06 -4.33
C ASN A 31 -10.94 -12.90 -5.54
N TYR A 32 -10.77 -14.23 -5.40
CA TYR A 32 -10.34 -15.07 -6.52
C TYR A 32 -11.43 -15.36 -7.56
N ILE A 33 -12.71 -15.17 -7.21
CA ILE A 33 -13.83 -15.24 -8.17
C ILE A 33 -13.64 -14.21 -9.30
N LEU A 34 -12.95 -13.11 -9.02
CA LEU A 34 -12.71 -12.07 -9.99
C LEU A 34 -11.73 -12.46 -11.12
N TYR A 35 -10.85 -13.44 -10.86
CA TYR A 35 -9.91 -13.96 -11.86
C TYR A 35 -10.54 -15.05 -12.72
N ASN A 36 -11.71 -15.57 -12.32
CA ASN A 36 -12.39 -16.68 -12.98
C ASN A 36 -12.65 -16.36 -14.46
N ALA A 37 -13.09 -15.14 -14.77
CA ALA A 37 -13.32 -14.69 -16.15
C ALA A 37 -12.00 -14.65 -16.95
N SER A 38 -10.97 -13.98 -16.43
CA SER A 38 -9.67 -13.83 -17.10
C SER A 38 -8.97 -15.18 -17.31
N VAL A 39 -9.00 -16.07 -16.32
CA VAL A 39 -8.39 -17.41 -16.40
C VAL A 39 -9.16 -18.31 -17.37
N SER A 40 -10.50 -18.30 -17.32
CA SER A 40 -11.34 -19.07 -18.24
C SER A 40 -11.15 -18.64 -19.69
N ILE A 41 -11.15 -17.34 -19.97
CA ILE A 41 -11.00 -16.83 -21.34
C ILE A 41 -9.55 -17.02 -21.81
N GLY A 42 -8.56 -16.78 -20.93
CA GLY A 42 -7.15 -16.98 -21.24
C GLY A 42 -6.81 -18.43 -21.59
N SER A 43 -7.39 -19.40 -20.89
CA SER A 43 -7.25 -20.81 -21.25
C SER A 43 -7.88 -21.15 -22.61
N GLY A 44 -8.99 -20.49 -22.98
CA GLY A 44 -9.57 -20.56 -24.33
C GLY A 44 -8.63 -20.00 -25.42
N VAL A 45 -7.94 -18.89 -25.15
CA VAL A 45 -6.94 -18.31 -26.05
C VAL A 45 -5.81 -19.31 -26.29
N VAL A 46 -5.26 -19.88 -25.22
CA VAL A 46 -4.19 -20.88 -25.28
C VAL A 46 -4.64 -22.11 -26.07
N PHE A 47 -5.86 -22.60 -25.83
CA PHE A 47 -6.42 -23.74 -26.53
C PHE A 47 -6.51 -23.50 -28.04
N PHE A 48 -7.05 -22.36 -28.49
CA PHE A 48 -7.16 -22.06 -29.91
C PHE A 48 -5.80 -21.81 -30.57
N LEU A 49 -4.84 -21.22 -29.87
CA LEU A 49 -3.46 -21.11 -30.37
C LEU A 49 -2.84 -22.48 -30.59
N PHE A 50 -2.99 -23.41 -29.62
CA PHE A 50 -2.55 -24.79 -29.79
C PHE A 50 -3.25 -25.48 -30.96
N LYS A 51 -4.58 -25.31 -31.09
CA LYS A 51 -5.34 -25.85 -32.22
C LYS A 51 -4.72 -25.40 -33.54
N ILE A 52 -4.53 -24.10 -33.74
CA ILE A 52 -3.96 -23.53 -34.98
C ILE A 52 -2.58 -24.12 -35.29
N ILE A 53 -1.69 -24.20 -34.29
CA ILE A 53 -0.34 -24.77 -34.47
C ILE A 53 -0.40 -26.23 -34.92
N PHE A 54 -1.31 -27.03 -34.34
CA PHE A 54 -1.44 -28.45 -34.67
C PHE A 54 -2.21 -28.74 -35.96
N THR A 55 -3.05 -27.81 -36.42
CA THR A 55 -3.87 -28.00 -37.62
C THR A 55 -3.37 -27.25 -38.85
N ILE A 56 -2.26 -26.50 -38.74
CA ILE A 56 -1.76 -25.62 -39.82
C ILE A 56 -1.47 -26.35 -41.14
N ASP A 57 -1.09 -27.63 -41.10
CA ASP A 57 -0.77 -28.42 -42.29
C ASP A 57 -1.93 -29.33 -42.76
N HIS A 58 -3.07 -29.30 -42.05
CA HIS A 58 -4.15 -30.29 -42.22
C HIS A 58 -5.53 -29.69 -42.47
N THR A 59 -5.69 -28.37 -42.29
CA THR A 59 -6.97 -27.67 -42.42
C THR A 59 -6.99 -26.77 -43.64
N GLY A 60 -8.19 -26.54 -44.19
CA GLY A 60 -8.35 -25.66 -45.34
C GLY A 60 -8.07 -24.19 -45.00
N LEU A 61 -7.68 -23.39 -45.99
CA LEU A 61 -7.43 -21.95 -45.83
C LEU A 61 -8.59 -21.18 -45.17
N ILE A 62 -9.84 -21.57 -45.48
CA ILE A 62 -11.04 -20.93 -44.91
C ILE A 62 -11.16 -21.22 -43.41
N GLU A 63 -10.89 -22.46 -42.99
CA GLU A 63 -10.96 -22.88 -41.59
C GLU A 63 -9.88 -22.18 -40.76
N GLN A 64 -8.67 -22.06 -41.31
CA GLN A 64 -7.57 -21.31 -40.68
C GLN A 64 -7.88 -19.83 -40.51
N LEU A 65 -8.49 -19.21 -41.53
CA LEU A 65 -8.90 -17.81 -41.45
C LEU A 65 -9.95 -17.61 -40.35
N LEU A 66 -10.93 -18.52 -40.26
CA LEU A 66 -11.96 -18.51 -39.21
C LEU A 66 -11.34 -18.66 -37.82
N ASP A 67 -10.42 -19.61 -37.65
CA ASP A 67 -9.71 -19.83 -36.38
C ASP A 67 -8.89 -18.60 -35.97
N LEU A 68 -8.21 -17.95 -36.93
CA LEU A 68 -7.48 -16.70 -36.68
C LEU A 68 -8.41 -15.58 -36.20
N VAL A 69 -9.56 -15.40 -36.85
CA VAL A 69 -10.55 -14.39 -36.46
C VAL A 69 -11.09 -14.67 -35.05
N ILE A 70 -11.38 -15.93 -34.74
CA ILE A 70 -11.84 -16.35 -33.40
C ILE A 70 -10.77 -16.03 -32.35
N VAL A 71 -9.51 -16.35 -32.61
CA VAL A 71 -8.39 -16.05 -31.70
C VAL A 71 -8.25 -14.55 -31.46
N MET A 72 -8.31 -13.73 -32.51
CA MET A 72 -8.20 -12.27 -32.38
C MET A 72 -9.32 -11.70 -31.51
N LEU A 73 -10.55 -12.21 -31.68
CA LEU A 73 -11.70 -11.81 -30.89
C LEU A 73 -11.52 -12.25 -29.42
N LEU A 74 -11.09 -13.50 -29.20
CA LEU A 74 -10.81 -14.03 -27.87
C LEU A 74 -9.72 -13.26 -27.13
N ILE A 75 -8.62 -12.91 -27.80
CA ILE A 75 -7.52 -12.10 -27.23
C ILE A 75 -8.04 -10.73 -26.81
N THR A 76 -8.89 -10.11 -27.62
CA THR A 76 -9.46 -8.78 -27.31
C THR A 76 -10.30 -8.84 -26.05
N VAL A 77 -11.22 -9.81 -25.97
CA VAL A 77 -12.08 -10.02 -24.79
C VAL A 77 -11.22 -10.37 -23.58
N TRP A 78 -10.20 -11.21 -23.76
CA TRP A 78 -9.28 -11.59 -22.69
C TRP A 78 -8.56 -10.38 -22.08
N LEU A 79 -8.00 -9.50 -22.92
CA LEU A 79 -7.33 -8.28 -22.46
C LEU A 79 -8.27 -7.37 -21.66
N VAL A 80 -9.52 -7.19 -22.11
CA VAL A 80 -10.51 -6.40 -21.37
C VAL A 80 -10.75 -7.00 -19.99
N THR A 81 -11.00 -8.31 -19.92
CA THR A 81 -11.20 -8.98 -18.62
C THR A 81 -9.97 -8.94 -17.73
N LEU A 82 -8.77 -9.00 -18.30
CA LEU A 82 -7.51 -8.91 -17.56
C LEU A 82 -7.34 -7.51 -16.95
N VAL A 83 -7.63 -6.45 -17.71
CA VAL A 83 -7.61 -5.06 -17.22
C VAL A 83 -8.64 -4.86 -16.11
N GLU A 84 -9.85 -5.39 -16.27
CA GLU A 84 -10.90 -5.32 -15.24
C GLU A 84 -10.45 -6.00 -13.94
N THR A 85 -9.95 -7.24 -14.04
CA THR A 85 -9.45 -7.99 -12.88
C THR A 85 -8.32 -7.24 -12.16
N LEU A 86 -7.34 -6.70 -12.90
CA LEU A 86 -6.24 -5.92 -12.32
C LEU A 86 -6.74 -4.64 -11.64
N THR A 87 -7.70 -3.95 -12.25
CA THR A 87 -8.22 -2.68 -11.71
C THR A 87 -8.88 -2.89 -10.36
N VAL A 88 -9.74 -3.91 -10.25
CA VAL A 88 -10.41 -4.23 -8.98
C VAL A 88 -9.41 -4.73 -7.94
N GLU A 89 -8.43 -5.55 -8.31
CA GLU A 89 -7.38 -5.99 -7.39
C GLU A 89 -6.61 -4.81 -6.78
N ILE A 90 -6.21 -3.84 -7.61
CA ILE A 90 -5.53 -2.62 -7.16
C ILE A 90 -6.46 -1.79 -6.24
N MET A 91 -7.75 -1.71 -6.56
CA MET A 91 -8.72 -0.98 -5.73
C MET A 91 -8.96 -1.64 -4.36
N GLU A 92 -9.09 -2.97 -4.33
CA GLU A 92 -9.31 -3.72 -3.08
C GLU A 92 -8.06 -3.72 -2.20
N ASN A 93 -6.90 -4.11 -2.73
CA ASN A 93 -5.64 -4.08 -1.98
C ASN A 93 -5.25 -2.65 -1.58
N GLY A 94 -5.51 -1.66 -2.44
CA GLY A 94 -5.29 -0.24 -2.12
C GLY A 94 -6.13 0.26 -0.95
N ARG A 95 -7.36 -0.27 -0.79
CA ARG A 95 -8.24 0.06 0.35
C ARG A 95 -7.76 -0.58 1.64
N GLU A 96 -7.28 -1.82 1.58
CA GLU A 96 -6.71 -2.52 2.75
C GLU A 96 -5.41 -1.87 3.23
N ILE A 97 -4.52 -1.48 2.31
CA ILE A 97 -3.26 -0.78 2.65
C ILE A 97 -3.55 0.58 3.30
N LYS A 98 -4.50 1.36 2.76
CA LYS A 98 -4.92 2.63 3.38
C LYS A 98 -5.50 2.40 4.78
N GLY A 99 -6.32 1.38 4.96
CA GLY A 99 -6.88 1.00 6.27
C GLY A 99 -5.79 0.65 7.29
N ASN A 100 -4.79 -0.14 6.87
CA ASN A 100 -3.71 -0.58 7.74
C ASN A 100 -2.76 0.56 8.13
N ILE A 101 -2.47 1.49 7.21
CA ILE A 101 -1.69 2.71 7.50
C ILE A 101 -2.43 3.60 8.51
N ILE A 102 -3.75 3.79 8.33
CA ILE A 102 -4.56 4.59 9.28
C ILE A 102 -4.59 3.92 10.66
N TYR A 103 -4.70 2.59 10.70
CA TYR A 103 -4.67 1.82 11.95
C TYR A 103 -3.32 1.93 12.66
N LEU A 104 -2.20 1.77 11.93
CA LEU A 104 -0.85 1.97 12.46
C LEU A 104 -0.64 3.40 12.96
N ALA A 105 -1.07 4.41 12.19
CA ALA A 105 -0.99 5.81 12.59
C ALA A 105 -1.77 6.10 13.88
N LYS A 106 -2.98 5.54 14.02
CA LYS A 106 -3.77 5.62 15.27
C LYS A 106 -3.06 4.94 16.43
N LYS A 107 -2.47 3.76 16.21
CA LYS A 107 -1.77 3.00 17.26
C LYS A 107 -0.52 3.74 17.75
N ILE A 108 0.29 4.29 16.84
CA ILE A 108 1.45 5.14 17.17
C ILE A 108 1.02 6.35 18.00
N LYS A 109 -0.01 7.07 17.56
CA LYS A 109 -0.54 8.23 18.28
C LYS A 109 -1.07 7.88 19.68
N THR A 110 -1.61 6.68 19.86
CA THR A 110 -2.09 6.20 21.17
C THR A 110 -0.94 5.78 22.09
N ILE A 111 0.18 5.29 21.54
CA ILE A 111 1.39 4.92 22.29
C ILE A 111 2.08 6.18 22.83
N GLU A 112 2.21 7.25 22.04
CA GLU A 112 2.80 8.52 22.50
C GLU A 112 2.01 9.16 23.66
N ILE A 113 0.67 9.02 23.67
CA ILE A 113 -0.17 9.56 24.76
C ILE A 113 -0.07 8.69 26.03
N LYS A 114 0.16 7.38 25.88
CA LYS A 114 0.27 6.44 27.02
C LYS A 114 1.69 6.41 27.63
N SER A 115 2.72 6.81 26.88
CA SER A 115 4.12 6.76 27.30
C SER A 115 4.68 8.07 27.86
N ILE A 116 3.86 9.10 28.10
CA ILE A 116 4.26 10.19 29.00
C ILE A 116 3.75 9.81 30.40
N PRO A 117 4.55 9.07 31.20
CA PRO A 117 4.20 8.87 32.59
C PRO A 117 4.04 10.25 33.23
N SER A 118 2.92 10.46 33.91
CA SER A 118 2.57 11.69 34.64
C SER A 118 3.69 12.21 35.57
N GLN A 119 4.68 11.37 35.87
CA GLN A 119 5.92 11.67 36.56
C GLN A 119 6.89 12.57 35.78
N ILE A 120 7.02 12.41 34.45
CA ILE A 120 7.91 13.25 33.61
C ILE A 120 7.29 14.65 33.43
N ALA A 121 5.97 14.72 33.20
CA ALA A 121 5.24 15.99 33.13
C ALA A 121 5.36 16.81 34.43
N ARG A 122 5.29 16.15 35.61
CA ARG A 122 5.54 16.80 36.91
C ARG A 122 6.99 17.26 37.08
N ARG A 123 7.98 16.47 36.63
CA ARG A 123 9.40 16.87 36.70
C ARG A 123 9.70 18.09 35.84
N ILE A 124 9.19 18.16 34.61
CA ILE A 124 9.39 19.30 33.69
C ILE A 124 8.78 20.59 34.26
N ASN A 125 7.58 20.52 34.87
CA ASN A 125 6.98 21.68 35.52
C ASN A 125 7.79 22.16 36.74
N SER A 126 8.39 21.25 37.50
CA SER A 126 9.23 21.63 38.65
C SER A 126 10.56 22.28 38.26
N THR A 127 11.21 21.82 37.18
CA THR A 127 12.44 22.43 36.67
C THR A 127 12.17 23.77 35.99
N SER A 128 11.03 23.94 35.31
CA SER A 128 10.62 25.21 34.73
C SER A 128 10.39 26.30 35.78
N ASN A 129 9.72 25.97 36.89
CA ASN A 129 9.53 26.93 38.00
C ASN A 129 10.84 27.28 38.72
N LYS A 130 11.74 26.30 38.88
CA LYS A 130 13.10 26.57 39.41
C LYS A 130 13.87 27.49 38.47
N ALA A 131 13.88 27.23 37.16
CA ALA A 131 14.56 28.08 36.18
C ALA A 131 14.02 29.53 36.16
N LYS A 132 12.69 29.71 36.25
CA LYS A 132 12.08 31.04 36.40
C LYS A 132 12.55 31.75 37.66
N SER A 133 12.66 31.04 38.79
CA SER A 133 13.14 31.63 40.05
C SER A 133 14.62 32.05 39.98
N TYR A 134 15.48 31.28 39.30
CA TYR A 134 16.89 31.63 39.10
C TYR A 134 17.06 32.82 38.16
N LEU A 135 16.26 32.91 37.09
CA LEU A 135 16.25 34.06 36.18
C LEU A 135 15.82 35.35 36.87
N LEU A 136 14.80 35.30 37.73
CA LEU A 136 14.34 36.45 38.52
C LEU A 136 15.40 36.91 39.53
N LYS A 137 16.06 35.95 40.20
CA LYS A 137 17.14 36.23 41.15
C LYS A 137 18.34 36.88 40.46
N ASN A 138 18.71 36.41 39.26
CA ASN A 138 19.82 36.96 38.50
C ASN A 138 19.52 38.39 37.99
N LYS A 139 18.27 38.67 37.59
CA LYS A 139 17.85 40.02 37.15
C LYS A 139 17.91 41.03 38.29
N LEU A 140 17.59 40.62 39.53
CA LEU A 140 17.71 41.44 40.73
C LEU A 140 19.18 41.72 41.09
N THR A 141 20.06 40.71 41.03
CA THR A 141 21.49 40.91 41.31
C THR A 141 22.17 41.85 40.30
N VAL A 142 21.82 41.75 39.02
CA VAL A 142 22.33 42.68 37.98
C VAL A 142 21.86 44.12 38.25
N LYS A 143 20.62 44.31 38.70
CA LYS A 143 20.08 45.65 39.01
C LYS A 143 20.75 46.27 40.25
N VAL A 144 21.04 45.45 41.27
CA VAL A 144 21.76 45.88 42.48
C VAL A 144 23.21 46.25 42.16
N GLN A 145 23.91 45.46 41.35
CA GLN A 145 25.29 45.80 40.93
C GLN A 145 25.36 47.11 40.16
N LYS A 146 24.37 47.38 39.29
CA LYS A 146 24.31 48.64 38.53
C LYS A 146 24.10 49.86 39.44
N LEU A 147 23.22 49.75 40.43
CA LEU A 147 22.98 50.78 41.45
C LEU A 147 24.21 51.02 42.33
N VAL A 148 24.93 49.97 42.73
CA VAL A 148 26.18 50.10 43.50
C VAL A 148 27.28 50.78 42.68
N GLY A 149 27.38 50.48 41.39
CA GLY A 149 28.31 51.16 40.47
C GLY A 149 28.00 52.66 40.32
N GLU A 150 26.73 53.03 40.18
CA GLU A 150 26.30 54.43 40.10
C GLU A 150 26.54 55.19 41.41
N LEU A 151 26.28 54.56 42.57
CA LEU A 151 26.55 55.15 43.88
C LEU A 151 28.06 55.34 44.12
N SER A 152 28.90 54.39 43.70
CA SER A 152 30.36 54.52 43.80
C SER A 152 30.88 55.67 42.93
N LYS A 153 30.39 55.80 41.70
CA LYS A 153 30.75 56.87 40.77
C LYS A 153 30.33 58.25 41.28
N ASN A 154 29.14 58.38 41.87
CA ASN A 154 28.70 59.64 42.51
C ASN A 154 29.51 59.99 43.76
N ARG A 155 30.01 59.00 44.51
CA ARG A 155 30.87 59.23 45.68
C ARG A 155 32.26 59.74 45.30
N GLU A 156 32.80 59.33 44.16
CA GLU A 156 34.06 59.86 43.63
C GLU A 156 33.92 61.28 43.08
N LEU A 157 32.80 61.58 42.41
CA LEU A 157 32.49 62.94 41.93
C LEU A 157 32.36 63.94 43.09
N ASN A 158 31.77 63.54 44.21
CA ASN A 158 31.57 64.41 45.37
C ASN A 158 32.83 64.59 46.25
N LYS A 159 33.93 63.87 45.96
CA LYS A 159 35.24 64.07 46.61
C LYS A 159 36.17 65.00 45.82
N ARG A 160 35.77 65.41 44.61
CA ARG A 160 36.55 66.27 43.70
C ARG A 160 36.03 67.72 43.66
N VAL A 161 35.10 68.08 44.53
CA VAL A 161 34.62 69.44 44.79
C VAL A 161 35.08 69.83 46.20
#